data_AF-A0A969C649-F1
#
_entry.id   AF-A0A969C649-F1
#
_cell.length_a   1.000
_cell.length_b   1.000
_cell.length_c   1.000
_cell.angle_alpha   90.00
_cell.angle_beta   90.00
_cell.angle_gamma   90.00
#
_symmetry.space_group_name_H-M   'P 1'
#
loop_
_entity.id
_entity.type
_entity.pdbx_description
1 polymer ?
#
loop_
_entity_poly.entity_id
_entity_poly.type
_entity_poly.pdbx_seq_one_letter_code
_entity_poly.pdbx_strand_id
1 'polypeptide(L)'
;MKNPTRLARSLLTTMLLTWLSVSISTTKADVEVEAVQVTPDSSVQVRWKGQTGLVYRVEYTPQLSSSTIWKPITEELPSQGTNSLWLDAGEFWRGVDHPRGQTNRFYRIVATDSNAISPPTVTITSPTNASVLSGNIQVSVIATSSFPVVYHRLFVDGQEMDPSEDGTNYFINTTEWPNGSHVLFATAKAQSGLETTVNPDVDRAWAVSPHVTVTFSNFISQWQFSQPFFEPELNQTQRITAVLEAQADWTLEILDAASNVVRSATGSGTSVQFDWDGTGTGNQALPNGAYGFALSAAPLSGPTQSAAAPNRPPSSKVVKGSVGTFGVIYNTYERVPADYGWPDPPNGLFGEVSLDGLPTGTDGSLARVSYNRSIAQGFAQGLMRRGWRQGFLKGDDEFSIEDIHGEHVGGNNLLNSVNLGLILAHGAYGTSTDHTPAAGGLSGSLQTYFGVYQTNTSEGTWVRLSDLNLGGSSTNGLRWLGILACSSLPFDQWLSMWQQLVLPINDDMHLLLGGATTIYFVPDFGEKLARQMLGLGMFTTQKTVERAWYFAGRDSYRVYTTNQIPVTVLFSVSGWPNNFADTVTDYETPQSGDPENLIYVEQQVYPPVEIP
;
A
#
# COMPACT_ATOMS: atom_id res chain seq x y z
N MET A 1 43.71 53.17 -1.55
CA MET A 1 43.79 52.40 -2.81
C MET A 1 43.23 50.99 -2.56
N LYS A 2 42.88 50.25 -3.62
CA LYS A 2 41.85 49.18 -3.58
C LYS A 2 42.23 47.92 -2.79
N ASN A 3 41.25 47.38 -2.04
CA ASN A 3 41.21 45.97 -1.64
C ASN A 3 40.83 45.08 -2.84
N PRO A 4 41.39 43.86 -2.98
CA PRO A 4 40.95 42.88 -3.97
C PRO A 4 39.81 41.99 -3.42
N THR A 5 38.62 42.10 -4.01
CA THR A 5 37.51 41.16 -3.80
C THR A 5 37.78 39.82 -4.47
N ARG A 6 37.70 38.71 -3.73
CA ARG A 6 37.58 37.37 -4.33
C ARG A 6 36.14 37.16 -4.79
N LEU A 7 35.93 37.08 -6.10
CA LEU A 7 34.65 36.70 -6.71
C LEU A 7 34.39 35.20 -6.49
N ALA A 8 33.29 34.87 -5.81
CA ALA A 8 32.69 33.55 -5.89
C ALA A 8 32.07 33.39 -7.29
N ARG A 9 32.39 32.29 -7.99
CA ARG A 9 31.73 31.94 -9.25
C ARG A 9 30.40 31.22 -8.93
N SER A 10 29.27 31.89 -9.14
CA SER A 10 28.00 31.20 -9.31
C SER A 10 27.98 30.53 -10.70
N LEU A 11 27.84 29.21 -10.76
CA LEU A 11 27.39 28.55 -12.00
C LEU A 11 25.91 28.88 -12.20
N LEU A 12 25.61 29.78 -13.14
CA LEU A 12 24.26 29.81 -13.74
C LEU A 12 24.23 28.75 -14.83
N THR A 13 23.51 27.65 -14.59
CA THR A 13 23.23 26.64 -15.61
C THR A 13 22.06 27.13 -16.47
N THR A 14 22.34 27.93 -17.49
CA THR A 14 21.33 28.35 -18.47
C THR A 14 20.82 27.14 -19.25
N MET A 15 19.59 26.72 -18.94
CA MET A 15 18.87 25.67 -19.66
C MET A 15 18.41 26.22 -21.02
N LEU A 16 18.84 25.57 -22.10
CA LEU A 16 18.66 26.08 -23.46
C LEU A 16 17.26 25.73 -24.01
N LEU A 17 16.39 26.73 -24.12
CA LEU A 17 15.03 26.54 -24.65
C LEU A 17 15.05 26.44 -26.18
N THR A 18 15.04 25.23 -26.72
CA THR A 18 14.97 24.97 -28.18
C THR A 18 13.53 24.70 -28.60
N TRP A 19 12.95 25.63 -29.34
CA TRP A 19 11.64 25.42 -29.98
C TRP A 19 11.79 24.49 -31.19
N LEU A 20 11.12 23.34 -31.16
CA LEU A 20 11.02 22.43 -32.29
C LEU A 20 9.56 22.07 -32.55
N SER A 21 8.92 22.74 -33.50
CA SER A 21 7.58 22.41 -33.97
C SER A 21 7.65 21.40 -35.12
N VAL A 22 7.13 20.19 -34.90
CA VAL A 22 6.87 19.18 -35.93
C VAL A 22 5.46 18.63 -35.71
N SER A 23 4.60 18.77 -36.71
CA SER A 23 3.19 18.34 -36.65
C SER A 23 3.00 16.96 -37.28
N ILE A 24 2.29 16.06 -36.62
CA ILE A 24 1.78 14.79 -37.17
C ILE A 24 0.36 14.55 -36.63
N SER A 25 -0.56 14.12 -37.49
CA SER A 25 -2.01 14.04 -37.24
C SER A 25 -2.57 12.71 -37.75
N THR A 26 -3.52 11.99 -37.12
CA THR A 26 -4.43 12.22 -35.97
C THR A 26 -4.55 10.90 -35.14
N THR A 27 -5.30 10.70 -34.04
CA THR A 27 -6.48 11.36 -33.43
C THR A 27 -6.42 11.34 -31.90
N LYS A 28 -6.15 12.50 -31.29
CA LYS A 28 -6.52 12.95 -29.93
C LYS A 28 -5.94 14.35 -29.75
N ALA A 29 -6.56 15.21 -28.94
CA ALA A 29 -6.19 16.63 -28.89
C ALA A 29 -4.71 16.82 -28.51
N ASP A 30 -3.98 17.64 -29.27
CA ASP A 30 -2.63 18.06 -28.91
C ASP A 30 -2.68 18.85 -27.61
N VAL A 31 -2.06 18.31 -26.55
CA VAL A 31 -2.05 18.95 -25.24
C VAL A 31 -0.95 20.02 -25.20
N GLU A 32 -1.36 21.28 -25.24
CA GLU A 32 -0.43 22.43 -25.22
C GLU A 32 0.14 22.62 -23.80
N VAL A 33 1.39 22.23 -23.60
CA VAL A 33 2.15 22.50 -22.36
C VAL A 33 2.46 23.99 -22.28
N GLU A 34 1.98 24.65 -21.22
CA GLU A 34 2.19 26.08 -20.97
C GLU A 34 3.50 26.35 -20.24
N ALA A 35 3.83 25.52 -19.24
CA ALA A 35 5.00 25.70 -18.41
C ALA A 35 5.53 24.39 -17.84
N VAL A 36 6.85 24.32 -17.70
CA VAL A 36 7.56 23.33 -16.88
C VAL A 36 8.44 24.10 -15.91
N GLN A 37 8.31 23.82 -14.61
CA GLN A 37 9.05 24.49 -13.54
C GLN A 37 9.73 23.44 -12.68
N VAL A 38 11.03 23.61 -12.43
CA VAL A 38 11.77 22.81 -11.46
C VAL A 38 11.68 23.52 -10.12
N THR A 39 11.17 22.82 -9.11
CA THR A 39 11.03 23.34 -7.75
C THR A 39 12.38 23.35 -7.01
N PRO A 40 12.53 24.03 -5.85
CA PRO A 40 13.81 24.10 -5.12
C PRO A 40 14.38 22.74 -4.69
N ASP A 41 13.51 21.75 -4.53
CA ASP A 41 13.80 20.35 -4.23
C ASP A 41 13.98 19.47 -5.48
N SER A 42 14.03 20.07 -6.67
CA SER A 42 14.22 19.39 -7.96
C SER A 42 13.11 18.39 -8.30
N SER A 43 11.90 18.61 -7.81
CA SER A 43 10.66 18.05 -8.35
C SER A 43 10.27 18.85 -9.61
N VAL A 44 9.40 18.31 -10.46
CA VAL A 44 9.07 18.97 -11.75
C VAL A 44 7.58 19.22 -11.87
N GLN A 45 7.19 20.50 -11.78
CA GLN A 45 5.81 20.92 -11.97
C GLN A 45 5.55 21.15 -13.47
N VAL A 46 4.49 20.54 -13.99
CA VAL A 46 4.05 20.69 -15.38
C VAL A 46 2.65 21.29 -15.39
N ARG A 47 2.46 22.30 -16.26
CA ARG A 47 1.17 22.95 -16.50
C ARG A 47 0.85 22.94 -17.98
N TRP A 48 -0.40 22.64 -18.32
CA TRP A 48 -0.88 22.59 -19.70
C TRP A 48 -2.29 23.15 -19.80
N LYS A 49 -2.70 23.53 -21.01
CA LYS A 49 -4.08 23.92 -21.29
C LYS A 49 -4.99 22.72 -21.18
N GLY A 50 -5.82 22.73 -20.16
CA GLY A 50 -6.88 21.77 -19.93
C GLY A 50 -8.07 22.03 -20.87
N GLN A 51 -8.78 20.95 -21.20
CA GLN A 51 -10.07 21.01 -21.88
C GLN A 51 -11.10 20.39 -20.95
N THR A 52 -12.09 21.19 -20.52
CA THR A 52 -13.10 20.79 -19.53
C THR A 52 -13.78 19.48 -19.94
N GLY A 53 -13.83 18.53 -19.02
CA GLY A 53 -14.45 17.22 -19.24
C GLY A 53 -13.52 16.16 -19.87
N LEU A 54 -12.29 16.52 -20.26
CA LEU A 54 -11.25 15.52 -20.58
C LEU A 54 -10.54 14.99 -19.35
N VAL A 55 -10.02 13.78 -19.50
CA VAL A 55 -9.15 13.09 -18.54
C VAL A 55 -7.80 12.83 -19.19
N TYR A 56 -6.74 13.07 -18.43
CA TYR A 56 -5.36 12.94 -18.86
C TYR A 56 -4.65 11.77 -18.19
N ARG A 57 -3.63 11.29 -18.87
CA ARG A 57 -2.54 10.51 -18.32
C ARG A 57 -1.24 11.26 -18.53
N VAL A 58 -0.42 11.30 -17.49
CA VAL A 58 0.96 11.75 -17.58
C VAL A 58 1.86 10.53 -17.73
N GLU A 59 2.81 10.61 -18.66
CA GLU A 59 3.81 9.58 -18.91
C GLU A 59 5.21 10.20 -18.90
N TYR A 60 6.20 9.43 -18.43
CA TYR A 60 7.59 9.87 -18.36
C TYR A 60 8.55 8.91 -19.06
N THR A 61 9.74 9.40 -19.38
CA THR A 61 10.86 8.60 -19.85
C THR A 61 12.19 9.28 -19.50
N PRO A 62 13.28 8.54 -19.17
CA PRO A 62 14.61 9.13 -18.96
C PRO A 62 15.34 9.46 -20.28
N GLN A 63 14.85 8.96 -21.43
CA GLN A 63 15.54 9.08 -22.72
C GLN A 63 14.58 9.18 -23.90
N LEU A 64 14.87 10.10 -24.83
CA LEU A 64 14.25 10.14 -26.15
C LEU A 64 15.04 9.31 -27.18
N SER A 65 14.33 8.60 -28.06
CA SER A 65 14.85 7.84 -29.19
C SER A 65 13.79 7.70 -30.28
N SER A 66 14.12 7.12 -31.43
CA SER A 66 13.14 6.78 -32.47
C SER A 66 12.10 5.73 -32.04
N SER A 67 12.30 5.07 -30.90
CA SER A 67 11.43 4.05 -30.32
C SER A 67 11.30 4.26 -28.81
N THR A 68 11.04 5.50 -28.38
CA THR A 68 10.88 5.84 -26.96
C THR A 68 9.81 5.00 -26.29
N ILE A 69 10.23 4.30 -25.24
CA ILE A 69 9.31 3.65 -24.29
C ILE A 69 8.89 4.72 -23.27
N TRP A 70 7.59 4.97 -23.23
CA TRP A 70 6.92 5.83 -22.24
C TRP A 70 6.34 4.96 -21.13
N LYS A 71 6.52 5.38 -19.87
CA LYS A 71 5.92 4.74 -18.71
C LYS A 71 4.84 5.67 -18.12
N PRO A 72 3.64 5.17 -17.78
CA PRO A 72 2.68 5.96 -17.03
C PRO A 72 3.26 6.32 -15.65
N ILE A 73 3.02 7.55 -15.20
CA ILE A 73 3.32 7.98 -13.82
C ILE A 73 2.01 8.21 -13.08
N THR A 74 1.11 9.03 -13.65
CA THR A 74 -0.21 9.31 -13.07
C THR A 74 -1.30 9.12 -14.12
N GLU A 75 -2.31 8.29 -13.81
CA GLU A 75 -3.46 7.98 -14.68
C GLU A 75 -4.78 8.49 -14.08
N GLU A 76 -5.77 8.68 -14.96
CA GLU A 76 -7.10 9.22 -14.64
C GLU A 76 -7.08 10.62 -13.99
N LEU A 77 -6.22 11.52 -14.47
CA LEU A 77 -6.13 12.89 -13.96
C LEU A 77 -7.12 13.81 -14.72
N PRO A 78 -8.29 14.17 -14.15
CA PRO A 78 -9.24 15.06 -14.81
C PRO A 78 -8.66 16.44 -15.11
N SER A 79 -9.20 17.08 -16.15
CA SER A 79 -9.06 18.51 -16.42
C SER A 79 -9.47 19.33 -15.20
N GLN A 80 -8.62 20.26 -14.77
CA GLN A 80 -8.88 21.21 -13.69
C GLN A 80 -9.53 22.51 -14.24
N GLY A 81 -10.20 22.42 -15.39
CA GLY A 81 -10.72 23.55 -16.15
C GLY A 81 -9.89 23.86 -17.39
N THR A 82 -9.67 25.15 -17.67
CA THR A 82 -8.93 25.61 -18.86
C THR A 82 -7.43 25.35 -18.77
N ASN A 83 -6.89 25.14 -17.56
CA ASN A 83 -5.51 24.79 -17.28
C ASN A 83 -5.50 23.62 -16.28
N SER A 84 -4.50 22.75 -16.38
CA SER A 84 -4.25 21.65 -15.45
C SER A 84 -2.83 21.72 -14.90
N LEU A 85 -2.67 21.26 -13.66
CA LEU A 85 -1.44 21.27 -12.88
C LEU A 85 -1.11 19.85 -12.37
N TRP A 86 0.16 19.46 -12.49
CA TRP A 86 0.70 18.20 -11.96
C TRP A 86 2.15 18.39 -11.48
N LEU A 87 2.59 17.63 -10.47
CA LEU A 87 3.95 17.67 -9.92
C LEU A 87 4.58 16.27 -9.90
N ASP A 88 5.73 16.14 -10.53
CA ASP A 88 6.61 14.99 -10.37
C ASP A 88 7.52 15.16 -9.15
N ALA A 89 7.09 14.66 -8.00
CA ALA A 89 7.92 14.49 -6.80
C ALA A 89 8.54 13.08 -6.70
N GLY A 90 8.53 12.31 -7.80
CA GLY A 90 8.73 10.87 -7.77
C GLY A 90 7.53 10.13 -7.18
N GLU A 91 7.38 8.86 -7.56
CA GLU A 91 6.42 7.92 -6.97
C GLU A 91 7.20 6.62 -6.69
N PHE A 92 8.08 6.65 -5.68
CA PHE A 92 9.05 5.56 -5.47
C PHE A 92 8.38 4.21 -5.21
N TRP A 93 7.17 4.21 -4.63
CA TRP A 93 6.30 3.04 -4.44
C TRP A 93 5.69 2.47 -5.74
N ARG A 94 5.81 3.17 -6.88
CA ARG A 94 5.57 2.64 -8.23
C ARG A 94 6.87 2.29 -8.97
N GLY A 95 8.02 2.31 -8.28
CA GLY A 95 9.34 2.19 -8.92
C GLY A 95 9.71 3.42 -9.76
N VAL A 96 9.19 4.60 -9.43
CA VAL A 96 9.43 5.85 -10.15
C VAL A 96 10.34 6.76 -9.32
N ASP A 97 11.63 6.79 -9.66
CA ASP A 97 12.62 7.63 -8.96
C ASP A 97 12.22 9.12 -8.94
N HIS A 98 12.66 9.83 -7.90
CA HIS A 98 12.52 11.29 -7.83
C HIS A 98 13.35 11.97 -8.95
N PRO A 99 12.84 13.00 -9.67
CA PRO A 99 13.55 13.62 -10.80
C PRO A 99 14.97 14.12 -10.47
N ARG A 100 15.19 14.67 -9.27
CA ARG A 100 16.51 14.98 -8.67
C ARG A 100 17.61 13.93 -8.92
N GLY A 101 17.27 12.63 -8.99
CA GLY A 101 18.23 11.54 -9.20
C GLY A 101 18.60 11.28 -10.67
N GLN A 102 17.94 11.94 -11.63
CA GLN A 102 18.06 11.64 -13.06
C GLN A 102 18.65 12.84 -13.84
N THR A 103 19.62 12.57 -14.71
CA THR A 103 20.26 13.62 -15.55
C THR A 103 19.28 14.24 -16.55
N ASN A 104 18.34 13.45 -17.06
CA ASN A 104 17.28 13.87 -17.96
C ASN A 104 15.98 13.19 -17.56
N ARG A 105 14.86 13.91 -17.70
CA ARG A 105 13.52 13.35 -17.55
C ARG A 105 12.58 14.10 -18.49
N PHE A 106 11.87 13.35 -19.33
CA PHE A 106 10.97 13.87 -20.35
C PHE A 106 9.55 13.42 -20.03
N TYR A 107 8.59 14.28 -20.37
CA TYR A 107 7.16 14.07 -20.09
C TYR A 107 6.34 14.16 -21.36
N ARG A 108 5.24 13.41 -21.42
CA ARG A 108 4.11 13.73 -22.31
C ARG A 108 2.80 13.60 -21.54
N ILE A 109 1.83 14.42 -21.94
CA ILE A 109 0.46 14.36 -21.43
C ILE A 109 -0.42 13.83 -22.56
N VAL A 110 -1.23 12.82 -22.27
CA VAL A 110 -2.10 12.15 -23.23
C VAL A 110 -3.54 12.30 -22.76
N ALA A 111 -4.43 12.83 -23.62
CA ALA A 111 -5.87 12.77 -23.36
C ALA A 111 -6.34 11.31 -23.48
N THR A 112 -6.68 10.68 -22.35
CA THR A 112 -7.10 9.27 -22.32
C THR A 112 -8.59 9.11 -22.50
N ASP A 113 -9.39 9.93 -21.82
CA ASP A 113 -10.82 9.70 -21.62
C ASP A 113 -11.63 11.02 -21.53
N SER A 114 -12.95 10.91 -21.40
CA SER A 114 -13.86 12.04 -21.16
C SER A 114 -15.10 11.61 -20.37
N ASN A 115 -15.76 12.55 -19.69
CA ASN A 115 -16.98 12.26 -18.91
C ASN A 115 -18.13 11.73 -19.79
N ALA A 116 -18.50 10.46 -19.59
CA ALA A 116 -19.60 9.78 -20.30
C ALA A 116 -20.94 9.82 -19.54
N ILE A 117 -20.90 9.99 -18.22
CA ILE A 117 -22.07 10.13 -17.32
C ILE A 117 -22.03 11.47 -16.57
N SER A 118 -23.05 11.75 -15.76
CA SER A 118 -23.03 12.91 -14.85
C SER A 118 -21.79 12.84 -13.94
N PRO A 119 -20.96 13.89 -13.87
CA PRO A 119 -19.82 13.93 -12.96
C PRO A 119 -20.24 13.84 -11.49
N PRO A 120 -19.41 13.25 -10.61
CA PRO A 120 -19.60 13.38 -9.17
C PRO A 120 -19.40 14.83 -8.74
N THR A 121 -19.83 15.17 -7.52
CA THR A 121 -19.33 16.37 -6.84
C THR A 121 -18.17 16.00 -5.93
N VAL A 122 -17.22 16.91 -5.75
CA VAL A 122 -16.11 16.76 -4.79
C VAL A 122 -15.69 18.12 -4.25
N THR A 123 -15.43 18.20 -2.95
CA THR A 123 -15.09 19.46 -2.27
C THR A 123 -14.19 19.18 -1.07
N ILE A 124 -13.13 19.98 -0.91
CA ILE A 124 -12.38 20.07 0.33
C ILE A 124 -13.18 20.96 1.29
N THR A 125 -13.61 20.40 2.42
CA THR A 125 -14.40 21.11 3.45
C THR A 125 -13.54 21.69 4.56
N SER A 126 -12.35 21.14 4.76
CA SER A 126 -11.29 21.67 5.62
C SER A 126 -9.93 21.25 5.05
N PRO A 127 -8.89 22.10 5.00
CA PRO A 127 -8.87 23.50 5.42
C PRO A 127 -9.68 24.41 4.46
N THR A 128 -9.95 25.64 4.89
CA THR A 128 -10.60 26.66 4.07
C THR A 128 -9.60 27.47 3.24
N ASN A 129 -10.07 28.16 2.20
CA ASN A 129 -9.22 29.04 1.41
C ASN A 129 -8.60 30.17 2.26
N ALA A 130 -7.33 30.48 2.01
CA ALA A 130 -6.45 31.36 2.78
C ALA A 130 -6.14 30.92 4.23
N SER A 131 -6.40 29.67 4.62
CA SER A 131 -5.92 29.12 5.90
C SER A 131 -4.38 29.12 5.98
N VAL A 132 -3.84 29.46 7.15
CA VAL A 132 -2.42 29.29 7.48
C VAL A 132 -2.26 27.98 8.25
N LEU A 133 -1.32 27.13 7.82
CA LEU A 133 -1.21 25.73 8.25
C LEU A 133 0.25 25.40 8.61
N SER A 134 0.44 24.53 9.60
CA SER A 134 1.75 24.17 10.13
C SER A 134 1.73 22.77 10.77
N GLY A 135 2.83 22.02 10.63
CA GLY A 135 2.98 20.64 11.09
C GLY A 135 2.04 19.68 10.38
N ASN A 136 1.63 18.63 11.10
CA ASN A 136 0.65 17.64 10.65
C ASN A 136 -0.75 18.25 10.65
N ILE A 137 -1.45 18.14 9.52
CA ILE A 137 -2.82 18.61 9.35
C ILE A 137 -3.72 17.52 8.79
N GLN A 138 -5.03 17.69 9.00
CA GLN A 138 -6.08 16.90 8.37
C GLN A 138 -6.71 17.72 7.24
N VAL A 139 -6.87 17.09 6.07
CA VAL A 139 -7.62 17.62 4.93
C VAL A 139 -8.86 16.74 4.74
N SER A 140 -10.04 17.32 4.97
CA SER A 140 -11.33 16.65 4.80
C SER A 140 -11.89 16.91 3.42
N VAL A 141 -12.21 15.84 2.71
CA VAL A 141 -12.78 15.77 1.38
C VAL A 141 -14.14 15.10 1.48
N ILE A 142 -15.16 15.71 0.89
CA ILE A 142 -16.45 15.07 0.65
C ILE A 142 -16.60 14.92 -0.86
N ALA A 143 -16.97 13.72 -1.30
CA ALA A 143 -17.35 13.44 -2.67
C ALA A 143 -18.69 12.70 -2.68
N THR A 144 -19.58 13.04 -3.61
CA THR A 144 -20.91 12.41 -3.74
C THR A 144 -21.25 12.19 -5.20
N SER A 145 -22.07 11.18 -5.48
CA SER A 145 -22.48 10.83 -6.83
C SER A 145 -23.93 10.35 -6.89
N SER A 146 -24.52 10.35 -8.08
CA SER A 146 -25.76 9.60 -8.36
C SER A 146 -25.49 8.14 -8.73
N PHE A 147 -24.25 7.68 -8.63
CA PHE A 147 -23.78 6.34 -8.97
C PHE A 147 -23.03 5.73 -7.77
N PRO A 148 -23.16 4.42 -7.51
CA PRO A 148 -22.83 3.80 -6.22
C PRO A 148 -21.33 3.70 -5.88
N VAL A 149 -20.44 4.25 -6.72
CA VAL A 149 -18.99 4.12 -6.54
C VAL A 149 -18.33 5.47 -6.74
N VAL A 150 -17.65 5.95 -5.70
CA VAL A 150 -16.88 7.19 -5.73
C VAL A 150 -15.47 6.95 -5.20
N TYR A 151 -14.48 7.04 -6.09
CA TYR A 151 -13.08 7.16 -5.69
C TYR A 151 -12.69 8.62 -5.66
N HIS A 152 -11.93 9.05 -4.65
CA HIS A 152 -11.36 10.39 -4.61
C HIS A 152 -9.86 10.35 -4.32
N ARG A 153 -9.19 11.47 -4.63
CA ARG A 153 -7.74 11.65 -4.51
C ARG A 153 -7.49 13.08 -4.04
N LEU A 154 -6.51 13.30 -3.16
CA LEU A 154 -6.06 14.64 -2.78
C LEU A 154 -4.73 14.96 -3.47
N PHE A 155 -4.55 16.23 -3.85
CA PHE A 155 -3.32 16.75 -4.40
C PHE A 155 -2.85 18.01 -3.67
N VAL A 156 -1.53 18.16 -3.53
CA VAL A 156 -0.85 19.39 -3.07
C VAL A 156 0.09 19.85 -4.18
N ASP A 157 -0.12 21.05 -4.72
CA ASP A 157 0.63 21.63 -5.86
C ASP A 157 0.72 20.75 -7.12
N GLY A 158 -0.16 19.74 -7.23
CA GLY A 158 -0.19 18.76 -8.31
C GLY A 158 0.42 17.38 -7.99
N GLN A 159 0.97 17.18 -6.79
CA GLN A 159 1.45 15.89 -6.30
C GLN A 159 0.30 15.09 -5.70
N GLU A 160 0.09 13.83 -6.10
CA GLU A 160 -0.92 12.95 -5.50
C GLU A 160 -0.50 12.55 -4.08
N MET A 161 -1.40 12.73 -3.10
CA MET A 161 -1.21 12.31 -1.71
C MET A 161 -1.63 10.84 -1.51
N ASP A 162 -1.17 10.21 -0.44
CA ASP A 162 -1.58 8.85 -0.08
C ASP A 162 -3.11 8.74 0.05
N PRO A 163 -3.75 7.61 -0.34
CA PRO A 163 -5.20 7.47 -0.33
C PRO A 163 -5.80 7.60 1.08
N SER A 164 -6.99 8.20 1.17
CA SER A 164 -7.75 8.28 2.43
C SER A 164 -8.10 6.88 2.97
N GLU A 165 -7.99 6.70 4.29
CA GLU A 165 -8.29 5.41 4.96
C GLU A 165 -9.78 5.17 5.16
N ASP A 166 -10.50 6.24 5.50
CA ASP A 166 -11.94 6.28 5.76
C ASP A 166 -12.73 6.82 4.56
N GLY A 167 -12.06 7.15 3.46
CA GLY A 167 -12.70 7.71 2.28
C GLY A 167 -13.25 9.13 2.47
N THR A 168 -12.74 9.89 3.44
CA THR A 168 -13.07 11.31 3.64
C THR A 168 -11.87 12.15 4.10
N ASN A 169 -10.93 11.59 4.86
CA ASN A 169 -9.85 12.35 5.49
C ASN A 169 -8.47 11.93 4.97
N TYR A 170 -7.62 12.93 4.73
CA TYR A 170 -6.21 12.80 4.41
C TYR A 170 -5.39 13.46 5.50
N PHE A 171 -4.23 12.90 5.82
CA PHE A 171 -3.28 13.47 6.77
C PHE A 171 -1.98 13.81 6.04
N ILE A 172 -1.55 15.08 6.11
CA ILE A 172 -0.33 15.54 5.45
C ILE A 172 0.52 16.36 6.43
N ASN A 173 1.84 16.30 6.28
CA ASN A 173 2.78 17.07 7.09
C ASN A 173 3.34 18.25 6.30
N THR A 174 2.86 19.45 6.63
CA THR A 174 3.23 20.68 5.90
C THR A 174 4.71 21.06 5.98
N THR A 175 5.52 20.44 6.85
CA THR A 175 6.97 20.72 6.92
C THR A 175 7.77 20.23 5.71
N GLU A 176 7.20 19.36 4.87
CA GLU A 176 7.91 18.73 3.75
C GLU A 176 8.05 19.63 2.52
N TRP A 177 7.13 20.58 2.38
CA TRP A 177 7.13 21.62 1.36
C TRP A 177 7.89 22.87 1.84
N PRO A 178 8.28 23.78 0.92
CA PRO A 178 8.69 25.14 1.27
C PRO A 178 7.58 25.88 2.01
N ASN A 179 7.92 26.89 2.80
CA ASN A 179 6.90 27.84 3.29
C ASN A 179 6.42 28.76 2.16
N GLY A 180 5.16 29.18 2.24
CA GLY A 180 4.55 30.04 1.23
C GLY A 180 3.15 29.56 0.83
N SER A 181 2.73 29.93 -0.39
CA SER A 181 1.40 29.64 -0.92
C SER A 181 1.37 28.29 -1.63
N HIS A 182 0.42 27.43 -1.25
CA HIS A 182 0.19 26.11 -1.84
C HIS A 182 -1.25 25.97 -2.32
N VAL A 183 -1.47 25.12 -3.32
CA VAL A 183 -2.79 24.81 -3.88
C VAL A 183 -3.17 23.37 -3.56
N LEU A 184 -4.23 23.21 -2.79
CA LEU A 184 -4.86 21.92 -2.51
C LEU A 184 -6.06 21.75 -3.45
N PHE A 185 -6.20 20.57 -4.03
CA PHE A 185 -7.42 20.18 -4.75
C PHE A 185 -7.67 18.68 -4.62
N ALA A 186 -8.94 18.30 -4.60
CA ALA A 186 -9.35 16.91 -4.65
C ALA A 186 -9.92 16.57 -6.03
N THR A 187 -9.75 15.33 -6.46
CA THR A 187 -10.46 14.78 -7.62
C THR A 187 -11.40 13.68 -7.18
N ALA A 188 -12.46 13.43 -7.94
CA ALA A 188 -13.34 12.29 -7.76
C ALA A 188 -13.65 11.59 -9.09
N LYS A 189 -13.92 10.28 -9.03
CA LYS A 189 -14.33 9.42 -10.15
C LYS A 189 -15.60 8.67 -9.75
N ALA A 190 -16.67 8.85 -10.53
CA ALA A 190 -17.89 8.05 -10.49
C ALA A 190 -17.95 7.06 -11.65
N GLN A 191 -18.63 5.92 -11.46
CA GLN A 191 -18.70 4.82 -12.42
C GLN A 191 -20.11 4.20 -12.42
N SER A 192 -20.65 3.86 -13.60
CA SER A 192 -21.98 3.23 -13.75
C SER A 192 -21.91 1.69 -13.57
N GLY A 193 -22.86 0.94 -14.14
CA GLY A 193 -22.68 -0.48 -14.45
C GLY A 193 -22.79 -1.51 -13.32
N LEU A 194 -23.01 -1.10 -12.07
CA LEU A 194 -23.32 -2.03 -10.96
C LEU A 194 -24.84 -2.31 -10.80
N GLU A 195 -25.67 -1.65 -11.60
CA GLU A 195 -27.11 -1.89 -11.66
C GLU A 195 -27.45 -2.97 -12.71
N THR A 196 -27.32 -4.24 -12.29
CA THR A 196 -27.80 -5.46 -12.97
C THR A 196 -26.98 -6.01 -14.16
N THR A 197 -27.20 -7.29 -14.45
CA THR A 197 -26.17 -8.27 -14.83
C THR A 197 -25.80 -8.38 -16.32
N VAL A 198 -26.04 -7.36 -17.16
CA VAL A 198 -26.01 -7.54 -18.64
C VAL A 198 -25.35 -6.41 -19.45
N ASN A 199 -24.42 -5.63 -18.89
CA ASN A 199 -23.59 -4.73 -19.72
C ASN A 199 -22.12 -4.65 -19.23
N PRO A 200 -21.12 -5.04 -20.04
CA PRO A 200 -19.71 -4.84 -19.70
C PRO A 200 -19.20 -3.41 -19.98
N ASP A 201 -19.97 -2.58 -20.70
CA ASP A 201 -19.63 -1.17 -20.89
C ASP A 201 -19.99 -0.37 -19.65
N VAL A 202 -18.97 0.11 -18.95
CA VAL A 202 -19.14 0.86 -17.70
C VAL A 202 -18.60 2.27 -17.85
N ASP A 203 -19.53 3.18 -18.09
CA ASP A 203 -19.30 4.61 -18.19
C ASP A 203 -18.66 5.19 -16.91
N ARG A 204 -17.95 6.29 -17.11
CA ARG A 204 -17.19 6.99 -16.06
C ARG A 204 -17.38 8.48 -16.19
N ALA A 205 -17.30 9.16 -15.05
CA ALA A 205 -17.12 10.60 -15.04
C ALA A 205 -16.24 11.03 -13.88
N TRP A 206 -15.53 12.12 -14.09
CA TRP A 206 -14.57 12.67 -13.16
C TRP A 206 -14.88 14.13 -12.87
N ALA A 207 -14.53 14.56 -11.65
CA ALA A 207 -14.64 15.92 -11.19
C ALA A 207 -13.38 16.36 -10.45
N VAL A 208 -13.21 17.68 -10.34
CA VAL A 208 -12.17 18.34 -9.55
C VAL A 208 -12.86 19.31 -8.60
N SER A 209 -12.38 19.40 -7.37
CA SER A 209 -12.87 20.38 -6.41
C SER A 209 -12.47 21.79 -6.83
N PRO A 210 -13.14 22.83 -6.30
CA PRO A 210 -12.52 24.15 -6.24
C PRO A 210 -11.12 24.05 -5.63
N HIS A 211 -10.18 24.82 -6.17
CA HIS A 211 -8.82 24.91 -5.64
C HIS A 211 -8.83 25.68 -4.32
N VAL A 212 -8.28 25.09 -3.26
CA VAL A 212 -8.10 25.70 -1.95
C VAL A 212 -6.66 26.19 -1.85
N THR A 213 -6.46 27.50 -1.90
CA THR A 213 -5.14 28.10 -1.68
C THR A 213 -4.90 28.25 -0.18
N VAL A 214 -3.77 27.78 0.32
CA VAL A 214 -3.38 27.86 1.75
C VAL A 214 -1.98 28.43 1.87
N THR A 215 -1.58 28.83 3.08
CA THR A 215 -0.20 29.22 3.38
C THR A 215 0.43 28.21 4.34
N PHE A 216 1.52 27.55 3.95
CA PHE A 216 2.34 26.77 4.87
C PHE A 216 3.34 27.69 5.58
N SER A 217 3.41 27.57 6.91
CA SER A 217 4.17 28.46 7.77
C SER A 217 4.79 27.69 8.94
N ASN A 218 5.88 26.99 8.67
CA ASN A 218 6.58 26.12 9.60
C ASN A 218 7.95 26.70 10.00
N PHE A 219 8.38 26.56 11.25
CA PHE A 219 9.76 26.92 11.61
C PHE A 219 10.80 26.02 10.93
N ILE A 220 10.45 24.75 10.73
CA ILE A 220 11.18 23.75 9.95
C ILE A 220 10.37 23.50 8.67
N SER A 221 10.91 23.85 7.51
CA SER A 221 10.29 23.58 6.19
C SER A 221 11.26 22.81 5.29
N GLN A 222 10.77 22.31 4.16
CA GLN A 222 11.54 21.46 3.23
C GLN A 222 12.23 20.28 3.94
N TRP A 223 11.55 19.66 4.91
CA TRP A 223 11.99 18.46 5.61
C TRP A 223 12.03 17.28 4.64
N GLN A 224 13.22 16.90 4.20
CA GLN A 224 13.39 16.05 3.02
C GLN A 224 14.49 15.01 3.17
N PHE A 225 14.30 13.93 2.41
CA PHE A 225 15.10 12.72 2.41
C PHE A 225 15.59 12.45 0.98
N SER A 226 16.86 12.10 0.77
CA SER A 226 17.38 11.85 -0.60
C SER A 226 16.80 10.61 -1.27
N GLN A 227 16.32 9.66 -0.48
CA GLN A 227 15.81 8.37 -0.93
C GLN A 227 14.90 7.74 0.15
N PRO A 228 13.99 6.83 -0.21
CA PRO A 228 13.09 6.16 0.75
C PRO A 228 13.76 5.06 1.58
N PHE A 229 14.91 4.54 1.10
CA PHE A 229 15.79 3.60 1.78
C PHE A 229 17.20 3.78 1.19
N PHE A 230 18.21 3.23 1.87
CA PHE A 230 19.59 3.24 1.40
C PHE A 230 20.34 2.01 1.89
N GLU A 231 21.42 1.66 1.18
CA GLU A 231 22.28 0.51 1.49
C GLU A 231 23.68 0.99 1.91
N PRO A 232 23.96 1.11 3.23
CA PRO A 232 25.28 1.45 3.76
C PRO A 232 26.43 0.61 3.20
N GLU A 233 26.19 -0.68 3.00
CA GLU A 233 27.17 -1.64 2.48
C GLU A 233 27.61 -1.32 1.04
N LEU A 234 26.77 -0.61 0.28
CA LEU A 234 27.08 -0.09 -1.06
C LEU A 234 27.65 1.35 -1.02
N ASN A 235 28.05 1.84 0.15
CA ASN A 235 28.48 3.22 0.42
C ASN A 235 27.41 4.28 0.11
N GLN A 236 26.13 3.91 0.17
CA GLN A 236 25.04 4.88 0.08
C GLN A 236 24.88 5.61 1.42
N THR A 237 24.25 6.78 1.40
CA THR A 237 23.88 7.54 2.60
C THR A 237 22.43 8.01 2.50
N GLN A 238 21.75 8.10 3.63
CA GLN A 238 20.51 8.84 3.74
C GLN A 238 20.84 10.30 4.01
N ARG A 239 20.68 11.17 3.01
CA ARG A 239 20.75 12.62 3.24
C ARG A 239 19.41 13.10 3.78
N ILE A 240 19.46 13.77 4.92
CA ILE A 240 18.35 14.47 5.56
C ILE A 240 18.62 15.96 5.44
N THR A 241 17.65 16.73 4.95
CA THR A 241 17.75 18.19 4.78
C THR A 241 16.53 18.93 5.32
N ALA A 242 16.74 20.16 5.78
CA ALA A 242 15.67 21.08 6.18
C ALA A 242 16.08 22.54 5.98
N VAL A 243 15.10 23.43 5.87
CA VAL A 243 15.26 24.89 5.98
C VAL A 243 14.68 25.35 7.32
N LEU A 244 15.37 26.28 7.98
CA LEU A 244 14.97 26.88 9.25
C LEU A 244 14.70 28.37 9.04
N GLU A 245 13.52 28.84 9.44
CA GLU A 245 13.07 30.24 9.23
C GLU A 245 13.96 31.30 9.89
N ALA A 246 14.72 30.91 10.91
CA ALA A 246 15.71 31.77 11.55
C ALA A 246 16.96 30.96 11.94
N GLN A 247 18.01 31.67 12.30
CA GLN A 247 19.19 31.07 12.92
C GLN A 247 18.78 30.31 14.18
N ALA A 248 19.01 29.00 14.19
CA ALA A 248 18.66 28.11 15.29
C ALA A 248 19.82 27.16 15.61
N ASP A 249 19.86 26.69 16.84
CA ASP A 249 20.54 25.43 17.18
C ASP A 249 19.55 24.28 16.92
N TRP A 250 20.01 23.20 16.30
CA TRP A 250 19.17 22.07 15.92
C TRP A 250 19.76 20.73 16.36
N THR A 251 18.86 19.80 16.65
CA THR A 251 19.16 18.41 17.02
C THR A 251 18.31 17.48 16.16
N LEU A 252 18.97 16.67 15.34
CA LEU A 252 18.38 15.55 14.62
C LEU A 252 18.64 14.27 15.41
N GLU A 253 17.57 13.57 15.78
CA GLU A 253 17.62 12.25 16.40
C GLU A 253 17.13 11.21 15.40
N ILE A 254 17.94 10.16 15.23
CA ILE A 254 17.60 8.97 14.46
C ILE A 254 17.12 7.93 15.45
N LEU A 255 15.90 7.47 15.24
CA LEU A 255 15.14 6.63 16.16
C LEU A 255 15.04 5.22 15.60
N ASP A 256 15.22 4.19 16.43
CA ASP A 256 14.82 2.83 16.04
C ASP A 256 13.29 2.67 16.01
N ALA A 257 12.82 1.49 15.60
CA ALA A 257 11.40 1.16 15.55
C ALA A 257 10.66 1.29 16.90
N ALA A 258 11.38 1.33 18.04
CA ALA A 258 10.83 1.55 19.37
C ALA A 258 11.08 2.97 19.89
N SER A 259 11.33 3.92 18.98
CA SER A 259 11.56 5.34 19.26
C SER A 259 12.79 5.65 20.14
N ASN A 260 13.77 4.75 20.24
CA ASN A 260 15.01 5.03 20.97
C ASN A 260 16.01 5.74 20.06
N VAL A 261 16.66 6.78 20.57
CA VAL A 261 17.72 7.50 19.85
C VAL A 261 18.94 6.59 19.67
N VAL A 262 19.15 6.08 18.45
CA VAL A 262 20.31 5.26 18.07
C VAL A 262 21.49 6.10 17.57
N ARG A 263 21.21 7.30 17.07
CA ARG A 263 22.21 8.32 16.69
C ARG A 263 21.58 9.69 16.82
N SER A 264 22.39 10.67 17.20
CA SER A 264 22.02 12.08 17.08
C SER A 264 23.07 12.85 16.28
N ALA A 265 22.61 13.94 15.68
CA ALA A 265 23.44 14.97 15.07
C ALA A 265 22.97 16.33 15.58
N THR A 266 23.90 17.25 15.79
CA THR A 266 23.59 18.63 16.19
C THR A 266 24.33 19.60 15.29
N GLY A 267 23.78 20.80 15.18
CA GLY A 267 24.41 21.90 14.46
C GLY A 267 23.68 23.20 14.70
N SER A 268 24.09 24.25 13.99
CA SER A 268 23.39 25.53 14.01
C SER A 268 23.44 26.22 12.65
N GLY A 269 22.42 27.03 12.35
CA GLY A 269 22.28 27.67 11.06
C GLY A 269 20.82 28.00 10.72
N THR A 270 20.58 28.31 9.45
CA THR A 270 19.25 28.46 8.83
C THR A 270 18.87 27.24 7.99
N SER A 271 19.62 26.14 8.11
CA SER A 271 19.42 24.91 7.36
C SER A 271 20.01 23.71 8.11
N VAL A 272 19.39 22.55 7.92
CA VAL A 272 19.89 21.25 8.36
C VAL A 272 20.38 20.50 7.13
N GLN A 273 21.55 19.89 7.22
CA GLN A 273 21.99 18.83 6.31
C GLN A 273 22.75 17.79 7.13
N PHE A 274 22.32 16.54 7.02
CA PHE A 274 23.00 15.41 7.65
C PHE A 274 23.02 14.21 6.71
N ASP A 275 24.20 13.64 6.46
CA ASP A 275 24.37 12.44 5.65
C ASP A 275 24.56 11.26 6.60
N TRP A 276 23.51 10.45 6.76
CA TRP A 276 23.54 9.28 7.61
C TRP A 276 24.06 8.06 6.84
N ASP A 277 25.11 7.45 7.38
CA ASP A 277 25.80 6.26 6.86
C ASP A 277 25.23 4.92 7.38
N GLY A 278 24.10 4.94 8.08
CA GLY A 278 23.48 3.72 8.64
C GLY A 278 24.06 3.25 9.97
N THR A 279 25.15 3.86 10.46
CA THR A 279 25.71 3.52 11.78
C THR A 279 25.08 4.34 12.92
N GLY A 280 25.17 3.82 14.14
CA GLY A 280 24.74 4.45 15.38
C GLY A 280 25.83 5.33 16.01
N THR A 281 25.53 5.87 17.19
CA THR A 281 26.50 6.66 17.99
C THR A 281 27.82 5.89 18.19
N GLY A 282 28.94 6.52 17.86
CA GLY A 282 30.27 5.89 17.96
C GLY A 282 30.56 4.84 16.88
N ASN A 283 29.95 4.96 15.69
CA ASN A 283 30.06 4.03 14.56
C ASN A 283 29.57 2.60 14.89
N GLN A 284 28.59 2.46 15.79
CA GLN A 284 27.98 1.15 16.05
C GLN A 284 27.25 0.65 14.80
N ALA A 285 27.41 -0.63 14.46
CA ALA A 285 26.57 -1.27 13.46
C ALA A 285 25.13 -1.33 13.97
N LEU A 286 24.19 -0.80 13.18
CA LEU A 286 22.75 -0.87 13.47
C LEU A 286 22.10 -1.98 12.62
N PRO A 287 21.02 -2.63 13.10
CA PRO A 287 20.29 -3.61 12.32
C PRO A 287 19.64 -3.00 11.07
N ASN A 288 19.51 -3.78 9.99
CA ASN A 288 18.63 -3.41 8.88
C ASN A 288 17.19 -3.29 9.41
N GLY A 289 16.49 -2.20 9.12
CA GLY A 289 15.19 -1.94 9.76
C GLY A 289 14.59 -0.57 9.41
N ALA A 290 13.42 -0.31 10.02
CA ALA A 290 12.81 1.02 10.05
C ALA A 290 13.60 1.95 10.97
N TYR A 291 13.78 3.20 10.55
CA TYR A 291 14.28 4.27 11.42
C TYR A 291 13.40 5.51 11.28
N GLY A 292 12.97 6.03 12.42
CA GLY A 292 12.31 7.33 12.52
C GLY A 292 13.34 8.45 12.56
N PHE A 293 12.91 9.68 12.23
CA PHE A 293 13.75 10.87 12.33
C PHE A 293 12.96 11.96 13.05
N ALA A 294 13.49 12.44 14.18
CA ALA A 294 12.94 13.57 14.90
C ALA A 294 13.91 14.75 14.76
N LEU A 295 13.48 15.83 14.12
CA LEU A 295 14.20 17.10 14.14
C LEU A 295 13.56 18.04 15.16
N SER A 296 14.40 18.58 16.03
CA SER A 296 14.08 19.75 16.84
C SER A 296 15.01 20.91 16.47
N ALA A 297 14.49 22.13 16.50
CA ALA A 297 15.26 23.34 16.28
C ALA A 297 14.80 24.42 17.25
N ALA A 298 15.74 24.99 18.02
CA ALA A 298 15.52 26.07 18.95
C ALA A 298 16.04 27.38 18.34
N PRO A 299 15.17 28.36 18.03
CA PRO A 299 15.61 29.66 17.53
C PRO A 299 16.61 30.30 18.51
N LEU A 300 17.69 30.88 18.00
CA LEU A 300 18.65 31.62 18.83
C LEU A 300 18.00 32.94 19.31
N SER A 301 17.37 32.87 20.47
CA SER A 301 16.48 33.92 20.96
C SER A 301 17.22 35.19 21.41
N GLY A 302 16.88 36.33 20.80
CA GLY A 302 16.57 37.53 21.61
C GLY A 302 15.34 37.23 22.49
N PRO A 303 15.21 37.82 23.68
CA PRO A 303 14.63 37.12 24.83
C PRO A 303 13.15 36.68 24.71
N THR A 304 12.95 35.39 25.02
CA THR A 304 11.76 34.76 25.63
C THR A 304 10.40 34.80 24.93
N GLN A 305 9.93 33.61 24.52
CA GLN A 305 8.65 33.07 24.98
C GLN A 305 8.78 31.57 25.27
N SER A 306 8.00 31.06 26.22
CA SER A 306 8.15 29.71 26.78
C SER A 306 7.41 28.68 25.93
N ALA A 307 8.12 27.63 25.49
CA ALA A 307 7.51 26.48 24.82
C ALA A 307 6.82 25.55 25.82
N ALA A 308 5.65 25.01 25.46
CA ALA A 308 4.99 23.95 26.20
C ALA A 308 5.79 22.64 26.11
N ALA A 309 5.72 21.81 27.15
CA ALA A 309 6.41 20.52 27.17
C ALA A 309 5.85 19.56 26.09
N PRO A 310 6.69 18.79 25.39
CA PRO A 310 6.23 17.81 24.42
C PRO A 310 5.47 16.67 25.10
N ASN A 311 4.29 16.33 24.57
CA ASN A 311 3.54 15.16 25.02
C ASN A 311 4.27 13.89 24.56
N ARG A 312 4.58 13.00 25.50
CA ARG A 312 5.29 11.75 25.27
C ARG A 312 4.29 10.64 24.89
N PRO A 313 4.41 9.97 23.73
CA PRO A 313 3.67 8.74 23.44
C PRO A 313 3.99 7.63 24.46
N PRO A 314 3.04 6.72 24.77
CA PRO A 314 3.28 5.63 25.70
C PRO A 314 4.37 4.67 25.17
N SER A 315 5.18 4.12 26.08
CA SER A 315 6.31 3.25 25.74
C SER A 315 5.96 1.77 25.82
N SER A 316 6.01 1.05 24.70
CA SER A 316 6.12 -0.41 24.65
C SER A 316 7.59 -0.87 24.77
N LYS A 317 7.81 -2.14 25.14
CA LYS A 317 9.12 -2.67 25.55
C LYS A 317 9.90 -3.26 24.38
N VAL A 318 11.20 -2.96 24.31
CA VAL A 318 12.11 -3.48 23.28
C VAL A 318 12.64 -4.88 23.60
N VAL A 319 12.72 -5.75 22.59
CA VAL A 319 13.69 -6.86 22.55
C VAL A 319 14.54 -6.73 21.28
N LYS A 320 15.85 -6.90 21.43
CA LYS A 320 16.85 -6.70 20.37
C LYS A 320 17.01 -7.96 19.52
N GLY A 321 16.61 -7.90 18.24
CA GLY A 321 16.67 -9.03 17.31
C GLY A 321 16.18 -8.63 15.90
N SER A 322 15.99 -9.61 15.01
CA SER A 322 15.19 -9.39 13.80
C SER A 322 13.76 -9.00 14.17
N VAL A 323 13.18 -8.03 13.45
CA VAL A 323 11.81 -7.54 13.69
C VAL A 323 10.79 -8.69 13.68
N GLY A 324 10.98 -9.61 12.74
CA GLY A 324 10.26 -10.87 12.66
C GLY A 324 10.79 -11.73 11.51
N THR A 325 10.22 -12.91 11.38
CA THR A 325 10.35 -13.78 10.22
C THR A 325 9.05 -13.82 9.44
N PHE A 326 9.13 -13.88 8.11
CA PHE A 326 7.96 -14.05 7.26
C PHE A 326 8.10 -15.23 6.32
N GLY A 327 6.97 -15.78 5.91
CA GLY A 327 6.89 -16.88 4.94
C GLY A 327 5.79 -16.63 3.93
N VAL A 328 6.05 -16.97 2.67
CA VAL A 328 5.05 -16.90 1.60
C VAL A 328 4.98 -18.23 0.86
N ILE A 329 3.77 -18.69 0.59
CA ILE A 329 3.48 -19.87 -0.20
C ILE A 329 2.53 -19.47 -1.32
N TYR A 330 2.82 -19.88 -2.56
CA TYR A 330 1.97 -19.55 -3.70
C TYR A 330 1.94 -20.61 -4.79
N ASN A 331 0.77 -20.81 -5.40
CA ASN A 331 0.63 -21.50 -6.68
C ASN A 331 0.16 -20.50 -7.75
N THR A 332 0.78 -20.54 -8.93
CA THR A 332 0.37 -19.76 -10.12
C THR A 332 -0.49 -20.57 -11.08
N TYR A 333 -0.43 -21.90 -10.99
CA TYR A 333 -1.08 -22.88 -11.88
C TYR A 333 -0.65 -22.74 -13.36
N GLU A 334 0.45 -22.04 -13.65
CA GLU A 334 0.95 -21.81 -15.02
C GLU A 334 1.28 -23.09 -15.80
N ARG A 335 1.53 -24.19 -15.08
CA ARG A 335 1.96 -25.48 -15.63
C ARG A 335 0.84 -26.53 -15.70
N VAL A 336 -0.38 -26.19 -15.25
CA VAL A 336 -1.55 -27.07 -15.36
C VAL A 336 -1.86 -27.34 -16.84
N PRO A 337 -2.00 -28.62 -17.27
CA PRO A 337 -2.43 -28.99 -18.62
C PRO A 337 -3.83 -28.45 -18.97
N ALA A 338 -4.09 -28.21 -20.26
CA ALA A 338 -5.39 -27.69 -20.71
C ALA A 338 -6.57 -28.65 -20.43
N ASP A 339 -6.28 -29.95 -20.33
CA ASP A 339 -7.26 -31.03 -20.16
C ASP A 339 -7.36 -31.51 -18.70
N TYR A 340 -6.83 -30.73 -17.75
CA TYR A 340 -6.71 -31.10 -16.34
C TYR A 340 -7.98 -30.73 -15.56
N GLY A 341 -8.93 -31.68 -15.49
CA GLY A 341 -10.04 -31.60 -14.54
C GLY A 341 -9.51 -31.62 -13.10
N TRP A 342 -10.05 -30.77 -12.24
CA TRP A 342 -9.70 -30.81 -10.82
C TRP A 342 -10.67 -31.78 -10.14
N PRO A 343 -10.18 -32.89 -9.55
CA PRO A 343 -11.08 -33.78 -8.83
C PRO A 343 -11.73 -33.00 -7.68
N ASP A 344 -13.03 -33.24 -7.46
CA ASP A 344 -13.70 -32.84 -6.22
C ASP A 344 -12.84 -33.31 -5.03
N PRO A 345 -12.74 -32.54 -3.93
CA PRO A 345 -12.02 -32.97 -2.75
C PRO A 345 -12.43 -34.40 -2.33
N PRO A 346 -11.48 -35.29 -2.01
CA PRO A 346 -11.77 -36.70 -1.75
C PRO A 346 -12.34 -36.93 -0.33
N ASN A 347 -13.42 -36.21 -0.01
CA ASN A 347 -14.03 -36.10 1.31
C ASN A 347 -15.56 -36.34 1.32
N GLY A 348 -16.10 -36.83 0.21
CA GLY A 348 -17.54 -37.13 0.05
C GLY A 348 -18.37 -36.01 -0.59
N LEU A 349 -17.80 -34.83 -0.81
CA LEU A 349 -18.47 -33.66 -1.41
C LEU A 349 -18.58 -33.73 -2.94
N PHE A 350 -18.85 -34.90 -3.51
CA PHE A 350 -18.89 -35.08 -4.97
C PHE A 350 -20.06 -34.29 -5.57
N GLY A 351 -19.75 -33.20 -6.28
CA GLY A 351 -20.72 -32.21 -6.75
C GLY A 351 -21.18 -31.17 -5.71
N GLU A 352 -20.63 -31.14 -4.50
CA GLU A 352 -21.07 -30.26 -3.39
C GLU A 352 -20.07 -29.16 -3.02
N VAL A 353 -18.93 -29.08 -3.71
CA VAL A 353 -18.00 -27.95 -3.64
C VAL A 353 -18.37 -26.89 -4.67
N SER A 354 -18.37 -25.62 -4.24
CA SER A 354 -18.57 -24.47 -5.12
C SER A 354 -17.27 -23.69 -5.26
N LEU A 355 -16.84 -23.54 -6.51
CA LEU A 355 -16.01 -22.40 -6.91
C LEU A 355 -16.95 -21.20 -7.04
N ASP A 356 -16.62 -20.09 -6.39
CA ASP A 356 -17.53 -18.94 -6.36
C ASP A 356 -17.80 -18.40 -7.79
N GLY A 357 -19.07 -18.15 -8.08
CA GLY A 357 -19.56 -17.83 -9.43
C GLY A 357 -19.85 -19.01 -10.38
N LEU A 358 -19.62 -20.28 -9.99
CA LEU A 358 -19.99 -21.47 -10.77
C LEU A 358 -21.07 -22.31 -10.08
N PRO A 359 -21.95 -23.02 -10.84
CA PRO A 359 -22.88 -23.99 -10.26
C PRO A 359 -22.16 -25.12 -9.52
N THR A 360 -22.77 -25.62 -8.44
CA THR A 360 -22.32 -26.80 -7.69
C THR A 360 -22.09 -28.00 -8.61
N GLY A 361 -20.92 -28.62 -8.52
CA GLY A 361 -20.52 -29.75 -9.37
C GLY A 361 -20.11 -29.39 -10.80
N THR A 362 -19.76 -28.12 -11.06
CA THR A 362 -19.05 -27.76 -12.29
C THR A 362 -17.56 -28.05 -12.13
N ASP A 363 -17.00 -28.94 -12.95
CA ASP A 363 -15.55 -29.17 -13.09
C ASP A 363 -14.89 -27.93 -13.70
N GLY A 364 -14.68 -26.93 -12.84
CA GLY A 364 -14.18 -25.61 -13.20
C GLY A 364 -12.67 -25.66 -13.36
N SER A 365 -12.18 -25.62 -14.61
CA SER A 365 -10.75 -25.50 -14.87
C SER A 365 -10.18 -24.26 -14.18
N LEU A 366 -9.43 -24.46 -13.10
CA LEU A 366 -8.86 -23.35 -12.32
C LEU A 366 -7.96 -22.49 -13.22
N ALA A 367 -8.37 -21.23 -13.43
CA ALA A 367 -7.67 -20.31 -14.29
C ALA A 367 -6.26 -20.00 -13.76
N ARG A 368 -5.30 -19.73 -14.64
CA ARG A 368 -3.94 -19.36 -14.23
C ARG A 368 -3.96 -18.03 -13.47
N VAL A 369 -3.37 -18.02 -12.28
CA VAL A 369 -3.23 -16.83 -11.42
C VAL A 369 -1.75 -16.41 -11.33
N SER A 370 -1.16 -16.11 -12.49
CA SER A 370 0.24 -15.67 -12.65
C SER A 370 0.62 -14.49 -11.75
N TYR A 371 -0.34 -13.62 -11.38
CA TYR A 371 -0.10 -12.50 -10.47
C TYR A 371 0.30 -12.93 -9.06
N ASN A 372 0.04 -14.17 -8.63
CA ASN A 372 0.49 -14.68 -7.33
C ASN A 372 2.01 -14.57 -7.16
N ARG A 373 2.78 -14.77 -8.25
CA ARG A 373 4.24 -14.58 -8.23
C ARG A 373 4.62 -13.13 -7.94
N SER A 374 3.93 -12.16 -8.57
CA SER A 374 4.15 -10.73 -8.35
C SER A 374 3.74 -10.28 -6.95
N ILE A 375 2.60 -10.77 -6.45
CA ILE A 375 2.10 -10.48 -5.10
C ILE A 375 3.09 -11.02 -4.05
N ALA A 376 3.52 -12.28 -4.19
CA ALA A 376 4.49 -12.89 -3.29
C ALA A 376 5.82 -12.12 -3.26
N GLN A 377 6.33 -11.75 -4.43
CA GLN A 377 7.57 -10.96 -4.55
C GLN A 377 7.42 -9.54 -3.99
N GLY A 378 6.31 -8.85 -4.24
CA GLY A 378 6.04 -7.52 -3.71
C GLY A 378 5.92 -7.50 -2.19
N PHE A 379 5.24 -8.49 -1.60
CA PHE A 379 5.15 -8.66 -0.15
C PHE A 379 6.51 -8.96 0.47
N ALA A 380 7.25 -9.92 -0.09
CA ALA A 380 8.59 -10.28 0.38
C ALA A 380 9.57 -9.10 0.31
N GLN A 381 9.60 -8.38 -0.81
CA GLN A 381 10.42 -7.17 -0.96
C GLN A 381 10.00 -6.06 0.00
N GLY A 382 8.70 -5.82 0.16
CA GLY A 382 8.16 -4.84 1.11
C GLY A 382 8.58 -5.13 2.55
N LEU A 383 8.48 -6.39 2.99
CA LEU A 383 8.90 -6.80 4.33
C LEU A 383 10.43 -6.71 4.53
N MET A 384 11.21 -7.20 3.56
CA MET A 384 12.68 -7.13 3.62
C MET A 384 13.20 -5.69 3.69
N ARG A 385 12.52 -4.72 3.05
CA ARG A 385 12.84 -3.28 3.17
C ARG A 385 12.78 -2.72 4.60
N ARG A 386 12.18 -3.42 5.57
CA ARG A 386 12.20 -3.07 7.01
C ARG A 386 12.80 -4.16 7.90
N GLY A 387 13.73 -4.96 7.37
CA GLY A 387 14.56 -5.86 8.18
C GLY A 387 13.90 -7.17 8.62
N TRP A 388 12.72 -7.49 8.07
CA TRP A 388 12.12 -8.80 8.24
C TRP A 388 12.91 -9.86 7.48
N ARG A 389 13.10 -11.04 8.10
CA ARG A 389 13.83 -12.15 7.50
C ARG A 389 12.88 -13.08 6.76
N GLN A 390 13.16 -13.35 5.48
CA GLN A 390 12.46 -14.40 4.74
C GLN A 390 12.85 -15.77 5.34
N GLY A 391 11.89 -16.44 5.99
CA GLY A 391 12.01 -17.83 6.38
C GLY A 391 11.87 -18.75 5.17
N PHE A 392 10.84 -18.51 4.36
CA PHE A 392 10.60 -19.20 3.09
C PHE A 392 9.80 -18.35 2.09
N LEU A 393 9.97 -18.65 0.80
CA LEU A 393 9.19 -18.11 -0.31
C LEU A 393 9.02 -19.28 -1.30
N LYS A 394 8.05 -20.16 -1.05
CA LYS A 394 7.84 -21.38 -1.82
C LYS A 394 6.83 -21.13 -2.93
N GLY A 395 7.24 -21.37 -4.17
CA GLY A 395 6.41 -21.17 -5.36
C GLY A 395 6.18 -22.45 -6.15
N ASP A 396 4.95 -22.63 -6.64
CA ASP A 396 4.57 -23.70 -7.58
C ASP A 396 5.01 -25.10 -7.09
N ASP A 397 5.99 -25.74 -7.73
CA ASP A 397 6.47 -27.09 -7.41
C ASP A 397 7.21 -27.19 -6.06
N GLU A 398 7.65 -26.07 -5.48
CA GLU A 398 8.42 -26.01 -4.21
C GLU A 398 7.57 -26.22 -2.94
N PHE A 399 6.25 -26.32 -3.11
CA PHE A 399 5.25 -26.39 -2.05
C PHE A 399 4.38 -27.66 -2.22
N SER A 400 4.15 -28.37 -1.11
CA SER A 400 3.24 -29.52 -1.03
C SER A 400 2.25 -29.39 0.13
N ILE A 401 1.16 -30.16 0.10
CA ILE A 401 0.18 -30.19 1.21
C ILE A 401 0.82 -30.57 2.56
N GLU A 402 1.84 -31.43 2.53
CA GLU A 402 2.61 -31.84 3.71
C GLU A 402 3.33 -30.67 4.38
N ASP A 403 3.68 -29.59 3.66
CA ASP A 403 4.29 -28.41 4.27
C ASP A 403 3.33 -27.73 5.25
N ILE A 404 2.05 -27.60 4.90
CA ILE A 404 1.11 -26.71 5.62
C ILE A 404 0.09 -27.43 6.47
N HIS A 405 -0.19 -28.71 6.20
CA HIS A 405 -1.00 -29.55 7.06
C HIS A 405 -0.47 -29.49 8.51
N GLY A 406 -1.40 -29.38 9.46
CA GLY A 406 -1.09 -29.42 10.88
C GLY A 406 -0.59 -30.81 11.30
N GLU A 407 0.17 -30.86 12.39
CA GLU A 407 0.72 -32.10 12.94
C GLU A 407 -0.37 -33.12 13.28
N HIS A 408 -1.58 -32.66 13.62
CA HIS A 408 -2.74 -33.49 13.93
C HIS A 408 -3.20 -34.36 12.75
N VAL A 409 -3.02 -33.88 11.51
CA VAL A 409 -3.30 -34.63 10.27
C VAL A 409 -2.02 -35.15 9.59
N GLY A 410 -0.89 -35.11 10.29
CA GLY A 410 0.39 -35.69 9.84
C GLY A 410 1.25 -34.77 8.95
N GLY A 411 0.99 -33.47 8.92
CA GLY A 411 1.82 -32.50 8.20
C GLY A 411 2.93 -31.87 9.05
N ASN A 412 3.75 -31.03 8.38
CA ASN A 412 4.93 -30.39 8.96
C ASN A 412 4.65 -29.03 9.63
N ASN A 413 3.42 -28.50 9.50
CA ASN A 413 3.00 -27.21 10.05
C ASN A 413 3.98 -26.03 9.83
N LEU A 414 4.53 -25.92 8.61
CA LEU A 414 5.60 -24.98 8.24
C LEU A 414 5.28 -23.51 8.55
N LEU A 415 4.01 -23.12 8.51
CA LEU A 415 3.58 -21.74 8.79
C LEU A 415 3.95 -21.31 10.21
N ASN A 416 3.95 -22.24 11.18
CA ASN A 416 4.37 -21.98 12.56
C ASN A 416 5.88 -21.80 12.75
N SER A 417 6.68 -21.81 11.67
CA SER A 417 8.11 -21.43 11.70
C SER A 417 8.37 -19.96 11.36
N VAL A 418 7.34 -19.17 11.02
CA VAL A 418 7.44 -17.74 10.70
C VAL A 418 6.39 -16.92 11.44
N ASN A 419 6.68 -15.66 11.76
CA ASN A 419 5.74 -14.80 12.51
C ASN A 419 4.57 -14.29 11.66
N LEU A 420 4.83 -14.03 10.37
CA LEU A 420 3.88 -13.47 9.41
C LEU A 420 3.82 -14.34 8.16
N GLY A 421 2.68 -14.93 7.88
CA GLY A 421 2.43 -15.79 6.72
C GLY A 421 1.59 -15.10 5.64
N LEU A 422 1.80 -15.48 4.38
CA LEU A 422 0.90 -15.19 3.26
C LEU A 422 0.75 -16.42 2.36
N ILE A 423 -0.48 -16.88 2.16
CA ILE A 423 -0.86 -17.94 1.21
C ILE A 423 -1.57 -17.30 0.02
N LEU A 424 -1.15 -17.65 -1.19
CA LEU A 424 -1.75 -17.20 -2.46
C LEU A 424 -2.15 -18.42 -3.31
N ALA A 425 -3.45 -18.69 -3.39
CA ALA A 425 -3.98 -19.88 -4.05
C ALA A 425 -5.38 -19.61 -4.61
N HIS A 426 -5.92 -20.55 -5.38
CA HIS A 426 -7.38 -20.61 -5.56
C HIS A 426 -8.06 -21.10 -4.29
N GLY A 427 -9.28 -20.62 -4.07
CA GLY A 427 -10.11 -21.00 -2.93
C GLY A 427 -11.51 -21.41 -3.38
N ALA A 428 -12.09 -22.32 -2.61
CA ALA A 428 -13.43 -22.89 -2.82
C ALA A 428 -14.11 -23.12 -1.46
N TYR A 429 -15.42 -23.35 -1.45
CA TYR A 429 -16.17 -23.63 -0.23
C TYR A 429 -17.16 -24.78 -0.40
N GLY A 430 -17.39 -25.53 0.68
CA GLY A 430 -18.41 -26.59 0.73
C GLY A 430 -19.82 -25.99 0.84
N THR A 431 -20.75 -26.47 0.01
CA THR A 431 -22.16 -26.09 0.09
C THR A 431 -22.98 -27.00 1.02
N SER A 432 -22.37 -28.10 1.46
CA SER A 432 -22.85 -29.02 2.48
C SER A 432 -21.75 -29.25 3.53
N THR A 433 -22.09 -29.96 4.61
CA THR A 433 -21.13 -30.29 5.67
C THR A 433 -20.14 -31.36 5.22
N ASP A 434 -18.85 -31.06 5.26
CA ASP A 434 -17.79 -32.05 5.02
C ASP A 434 -17.90 -33.13 6.11
N HIS A 435 -18.16 -34.38 5.71
CA HIS A 435 -18.34 -35.52 6.63
C HIS A 435 -17.06 -36.32 6.87
N THR A 436 -15.93 -35.93 6.27
CA THR A 436 -14.68 -36.66 6.41
C THR A 436 -13.91 -36.18 7.64
N PRO A 437 -13.51 -37.07 8.56
CA PRO A 437 -12.75 -36.65 9.73
C PRO A 437 -11.46 -35.91 9.35
N ALA A 438 -11.19 -34.78 10.03
CA ALA A 438 -9.81 -34.50 10.41
C ALA A 438 -9.38 -35.60 11.40
N ALA A 439 -8.11 -36.01 11.39
CA ALA A 439 -7.66 -37.26 12.02
C ALA A 439 -7.95 -37.35 13.54
N GLY A 440 -9.14 -37.86 13.89
CA GLY A 440 -9.61 -38.02 15.26
C GLY A 440 -11.04 -37.52 15.56
N GLY A 441 -11.68 -36.75 14.69
CA GLY A 441 -13.00 -36.15 15.00
C GLY A 441 -13.86 -35.87 13.77
N LEU A 442 -15.18 -35.99 13.95
CA LEU A 442 -16.18 -35.67 12.93
C LEU A 442 -15.97 -34.23 12.42
N SER A 443 -15.65 -34.05 11.14
CA SER A 443 -16.15 -32.85 10.49
C SER A 443 -17.68 -33.05 10.34
N GLY A 444 -18.42 -32.09 10.87
CA GLY A 444 -19.85 -31.87 10.64
C GLY A 444 -20.09 -30.41 10.27
N SER A 445 -19.04 -29.71 9.84
CA SER A 445 -18.99 -28.30 9.50
C SER A 445 -18.97 -28.10 7.99
N LEU A 446 -19.43 -26.96 7.53
CA LEU A 446 -19.01 -26.41 6.25
C LEU A 446 -17.48 -26.12 6.31
N GLN A 447 -16.78 -26.21 5.19
CA GLN A 447 -15.33 -26.06 5.09
C GLN A 447 -14.92 -25.18 3.90
N THR A 448 -13.83 -24.44 4.05
CA THR A 448 -13.13 -23.81 2.92
C THR A 448 -11.92 -24.64 2.50
N TYR A 449 -11.61 -24.59 1.21
CA TYR A 449 -10.58 -25.38 0.56
C TYR A 449 -9.67 -24.47 -0.26
N PHE A 450 -8.40 -24.83 -0.36
CA PHE A 450 -7.47 -24.22 -1.31
C PHE A 450 -6.66 -25.29 -2.04
N GLY A 451 -6.53 -25.12 -3.35
CA GLY A 451 -5.98 -26.13 -4.26
C GLY A 451 -4.47 -26.03 -4.39
N VAL A 452 -3.77 -27.14 -4.19
CA VAL A 452 -2.31 -27.28 -4.32
C VAL A 452 -1.99 -28.11 -5.56
N TYR A 453 -1.14 -27.57 -6.43
CA TYR A 453 -0.73 -28.22 -7.67
C TYR A 453 0.78 -28.31 -7.78
N GLN A 454 1.28 -29.52 -8.04
CA GLN A 454 2.68 -29.80 -8.37
C GLN A 454 2.73 -30.58 -9.70
N THR A 455 3.68 -30.28 -10.56
CA THR A 455 3.79 -30.89 -11.91
C THR A 455 4.12 -32.38 -11.92
N ASN A 456 4.54 -32.94 -10.78
CA ASN A 456 4.81 -34.35 -10.59
C ASN A 456 3.60 -35.15 -10.05
N THR A 457 2.48 -34.50 -9.72
CA THR A 457 1.25 -35.20 -9.29
C THR A 457 0.30 -35.40 -10.46
N SER A 458 -0.38 -36.55 -10.49
CA SER A 458 -1.41 -36.86 -11.50
C SER A 458 -2.71 -36.09 -11.26
N GLU A 459 -2.96 -35.67 -10.03
CA GLU A 459 -4.20 -35.04 -9.56
C GLU A 459 -3.87 -33.86 -8.63
N GLY A 460 -4.74 -32.85 -8.64
CA GLY A 460 -4.64 -31.69 -7.76
C GLY A 460 -5.08 -32.09 -6.35
N THR A 461 -4.42 -31.54 -5.34
CA THR A 461 -4.73 -31.86 -3.94
C THR A 461 -5.36 -30.65 -3.27
N TRP A 462 -6.31 -30.90 -2.38
CA TRP A 462 -7.02 -29.85 -1.65
C TRP A 462 -6.60 -29.88 -0.19
N VAL A 463 -6.40 -28.70 0.39
CA VAL A 463 -6.22 -28.55 1.84
C VAL A 463 -7.45 -27.88 2.40
N ARG A 464 -8.02 -28.48 3.45
CA ARG A 464 -9.13 -27.91 4.23
C ARG A 464 -8.60 -26.89 5.21
N LEU A 465 -9.36 -25.83 5.47
CA LEU A 465 -8.94 -24.85 6.46
C LEU A 465 -8.80 -25.47 7.87
N SER A 466 -9.63 -26.45 8.25
CA SER A 466 -9.48 -27.21 9.51
C SER A 466 -8.32 -28.21 9.56
N ASP A 467 -7.68 -28.52 8.42
CA ASP A 467 -6.47 -29.36 8.40
C ASP A 467 -5.21 -28.53 8.74
N LEU A 468 -5.31 -27.20 8.85
CA LEU A 468 -4.24 -26.35 9.37
C LEU A 468 -4.25 -26.31 10.91
N ASN A 469 -3.10 -25.98 11.52
CA ASN A 469 -2.99 -25.65 12.95
C ASN A 469 -2.19 -24.36 13.10
N LEU A 470 -2.88 -23.22 13.09
CA LEU A 470 -2.28 -21.90 13.00
C LEU A 470 -2.10 -21.28 14.39
N GLY A 471 -0.93 -20.70 14.59
CA GLY A 471 -0.53 -20.04 15.84
C GLY A 471 0.64 -20.77 16.47
N GLY A 472 1.72 -20.05 16.80
CA GLY A 472 2.93 -20.65 17.36
C GLY A 472 3.54 -19.87 18.53
N SER A 473 3.69 -20.54 19.66
CA SER A 473 4.31 -20.02 20.90
C SER A 473 5.81 -19.77 20.82
N SER A 474 6.49 -20.22 19.76
CA SER A 474 7.94 -19.98 19.60
C SER A 474 8.24 -18.50 19.26
N THR A 475 9.49 -18.07 19.45
CA THR A 475 9.92 -16.71 19.06
C THR A 475 9.56 -16.37 17.61
N ASN A 476 9.73 -17.34 16.71
CA ASN A 476 9.40 -17.24 15.28
C ASN A 476 8.01 -17.81 14.96
N GLY A 477 7.18 -18.12 15.95
CA GLY A 477 5.88 -18.73 15.74
C GLY A 477 4.87 -17.76 15.14
N LEU A 478 3.90 -18.34 14.42
CA LEU A 478 2.91 -17.61 13.64
C LEU A 478 1.99 -16.81 14.53
N ARG A 479 1.80 -15.54 14.17
CA ARG A 479 0.84 -14.63 14.78
C ARG A 479 -0.22 -14.24 13.76
N TRP A 480 0.20 -13.89 12.56
CA TRP A 480 -0.69 -13.37 11.53
C TRP A 480 -0.55 -14.14 10.23
N LEU A 481 -1.66 -14.55 9.63
CA LEU A 481 -1.70 -15.25 8.34
C LEU A 481 -2.74 -14.61 7.41
N GLY A 482 -2.29 -14.11 6.26
CA GLY A 482 -3.20 -13.80 5.15
C GLY A 482 -3.39 -15.01 4.23
N ILE A 483 -4.64 -15.35 3.89
CA ILE A 483 -4.98 -16.33 2.85
C ILE A 483 -5.71 -15.58 1.72
N LEU A 484 -4.93 -15.10 0.74
CA LEU A 484 -5.46 -14.43 -0.44
C LEU A 484 -5.93 -15.51 -1.43
N ALA A 485 -7.17 -15.93 -1.26
CA ALA A 485 -7.87 -16.87 -2.13
C ALA A 485 -9.38 -16.56 -2.12
N CYS A 486 -10.12 -16.94 -3.16
CA CYS A 486 -11.57 -16.74 -3.24
C CYS A 486 -12.28 -17.49 -2.10
N SER A 487 -13.16 -16.81 -1.37
CA SER A 487 -13.97 -17.39 -0.29
C SER A 487 -13.14 -18.24 0.69
N SER A 488 -11.93 -17.79 1.04
CA SER A 488 -11.04 -18.48 1.97
C SER A 488 -11.53 -18.42 3.43
N LEU A 489 -12.26 -17.37 3.80
CA LEU A 489 -12.77 -17.15 5.16
C LEU A 489 -14.13 -16.40 5.18
N PRO A 490 -15.20 -16.88 4.51
CA PRO A 490 -16.53 -16.27 4.53
C PRO A 490 -17.29 -16.60 5.82
N PHE A 491 -18.23 -15.74 6.23
CA PHE A 491 -18.90 -15.83 7.52
C PHE A 491 -19.57 -17.19 7.81
N ASP A 492 -20.37 -17.73 6.88
CA ASP A 492 -21.12 -18.98 7.13
C ASP A 492 -20.19 -20.20 7.34
N GLN A 493 -19.07 -20.24 6.64
CA GLN A 493 -18.06 -21.29 6.77
C GLN A 493 -17.33 -21.13 8.11
N TRP A 494 -16.90 -19.91 8.43
CA TRP A 494 -16.28 -19.58 9.71
C TRP A 494 -17.18 -19.93 10.89
N LEU A 495 -18.45 -19.55 10.83
CA LEU A 495 -19.46 -19.81 11.86
C LEU A 495 -19.70 -21.32 12.04
N SER A 496 -19.75 -22.08 10.94
CA SER A 496 -19.92 -23.53 10.99
C SER A 496 -18.71 -24.23 11.61
N MET A 497 -17.49 -23.84 11.25
CA MET A 497 -16.25 -24.36 11.86
C MET A 497 -16.14 -23.96 13.34
N TRP A 498 -16.54 -22.74 13.70
CA TRP A 498 -16.55 -22.25 15.08
C TRP A 498 -17.53 -23.07 15.95
N GLN A 499 -18.77 -23.29 15.49
CA GLN A 499 -19.76 -24.10 16.19
C GLN A 499 -19.32 -25.56 16.42
N GLN A 500 -18.48 -26.10 15.53
CA GLN A 500 -17.92 -27.46 15.66
C GLN A 500 -16.54 -27.48 16.37
N LEU A 501 -16.00 -26.33 16.78
CA LEU A 501 -14.67 -26.18 17.38
C LEU A 501 -13.52 -26.72 16.51
N VAL A 502 -13.63 -26.54 15.18
CA VAL A 502 -12.63 -26.97 14.18
C VAL A 502 -12.01 -25.81 13.39
N LEU A 503 -12.16 -24.57 13.86
CA LEU A 503 -11.36 -23.45 13.34
C LEU A 503 -9.87 -23.70 13.61
N PRO A 504 -8.97 -23.41 12.64
CA PRO A 504 -7.54 -23.65 12.82
C PRO A 504 -6.83 -22.57 13.67
N ILE A 505 -7.57 -21.68 14.32
CA ILE A 505 -7.04 -20.59 15.16
C ILE A 505 -6.81 -21.17 16.55
N ASN A 506 -5.56 -21.43 16.92
CA ASN A 506 -5.21 -21.92 18.25
C ASN A 506 -4.90 -20.76 19.24
N ASP A 507 -4.56 -21.12 20.48
CA ASP A 507 -4.33 -20.16 21.57
C ASP A 507 -3.14 -19.19 21.37
N ASP A 508 -2.20 -19.51 20.46
CA ASP A 508 -1.04 -18.69 20.10
C ASP A 508 -1.27 -17.81 18.85
N MET A 509 -2.35 -18.03 18.10
CA MET A 509 -2.67 -17.29 16.88
C MET A 509 -3.21 -15.90 17.21
N HIS A 510 -2.82 -14.87 16.47
CA HIS A 510 -3.33 -13.50 16.69
C HIS A 510 -4.48 -13.19 15.74
N LEU A 511 -4.23 -13.18 14.42
CA LEU A 511 -5.25 -12.89 13.38
C LEU A 511 -5.08 -13.76 12.14
N LEU A 512 -6.17 -14.42 11.73
CA LEU A 512 -6.35 -15.06 10.43
C LEU A 512 -7.12 -14.12 9.50
N LEU A 513 -6.57 -13.82 8.34
CA LEU A 513 -7.12 -12.87 7.37
C LEU A 513 -7.43 -13.59 6.05
N GLY A 514 -8.56 -13.27 5.42
CA GLY A 514 -9.01 -13.95 4.20
C GLY A 514 -9.90 -13.11 3.29
N GLY A 515 -10.38 -13.75 2.22
CA GLY A 515 -11.47 -13.27 1.39
C GLY A 515 -12.78 -13.90 1.84
N ALA A 516 -13.82 -13.08 2.05
CA ALA A 516 -15.17 -13.54 2.37
C ALA A 516 -16.05 -13.76 1.12
N THR A 517 -15.54 -13.40 -0.06
CA THR A 517 -16.18 -13.61 -1.37
C THR A 517 -15.13 -14.04 -2.39
N THR A 518 -15.52 -14.21 -3.66
CA THR A 518 -14.62 -14.03 -4.80
C THR A 518 -13.72 -12.82 -4.60
N ILE A 519 -12.42 -13.00 -4.87
CA ILE A 519 -11.41 -11.95 -4.92
C ILE A 519 -10.77 -11.92 -6.30
N TYR A 520 -10.06 -10.84 -6.63
CA TYR A 520 -9.30 -10.74 -7.88
C TYR A 520 -7.83 -10.45 -7.56
N PHE A 521 -6.93 -11.23 -8.15
CA PHE A 521 -5.50 -11.09 -7.90
C PHE A 521 -4.95 -9.84 -8.58
N VAL A 522 -4.53 -8.87 -7.78
CA VAL A 522 -3.92 -7.61 -8.25
C VAL A 522 -2.42 -7.64 -7.98
N PRO A 523 -1.54 -7.45 -8.99
CA PRO A 523 -0.11 -7.75 -8.86
C PRO A 523 0.64 -6.92 -7.81
N ASP A 524 0.13 -5.74 -7.42
CA ASP A 524 0.76 -4.87 -6.42
C ASP A 524 0.22 -5.03 -4.99
N PHE A 525 -0.75 -5.93 -4.78
CA PHE A 525 -1.41 -6.13 -3.48
C PHE A 525 -0.40 -6.49 -2.38
N GLY A 526 0.56 -7.36 -2.67
CA GLY A 526 1.55 -7.78 -1.68
C GLY A 526 2.47 -6.64 -1.23
N GLU A 527 2.92 -5.80 -2.18
CA GLU A 527 3.71 -4.60 -1.82
C GLU A 527 2.87 -3.63 -1.01
N LYS A 528 1.61 -3.37 -1.41
CA LYS A 528 0.67 -2.53 -0.65
C LYS A 528 0.42 -3.06 0.77
N LEU A 529 0.24 -4.36 0.94
CA LEU A 529 0.02 -4.99 2.24
C LEU A 529 1.22 -4.80 3.17
N ALA A 530 2.40 -5.17 2.71
CA ALA A 530 3.65 -4.93 3.44
C ALA A 530 3.87 -3.43 3.71
N ARG A 531 3.47 -2.55 2.77
CA ARG A 531 3.57 -1.09 2.90
C ARG A 531 2.77 -0.58 4.09
N GLN A 532 1.52 -0.99 4.21
CA GLN A 532 0.63 -0.56 5.30
C GLN A 532 1.00 -1.18 6.65
N MET A 533 1.37 -2.47 6.67
CA MET A 533 1.84 -3.16 7.90
C MET A 533 3.09 -2.52 8.51
N LEU A 534 3.91 -1.85 7.70
CA LEU A 534 5.20 -1.30 8.13
C LEU A 534 5.27 0.23 8.17
N GLY A 535 4.27 0.95 7.65
CA GLY A 535 4.40 2.39 7.46
C GLY A 535 5.56 2.72 6.51
N LEU A 536 5.64 2.03 5.36
CA LEU A 536 6.60 2.32 4.30
C LEU A 536 6.04 3.40 3.38
N GLY A 537 6.76 4.49 3.22
CA GLY A 537 6.23 5.67 2.52
C GLY A 537 6.83 6.93 3.14
N MET A 538 6.78 8.04 2.42
CA MET A 538 7.04 9.34 3.03
C MET A 538 5.85 9.77 3.90
N PHE A 539 4.64 9.30 3.56
CA PHE A 539 3.37 9.66 4.19
C PHE A 539 2.62 8.48 4.88
N THR A 540 3.03 7.22 4.66
CA THR A 540 2.34 6.05 5.23
C THR A 540 2.61 5.89 6.74
N THR A 541 1.60 6.11 7.58
CA THR A 541 1.62 5.65 8.98
C THR A 541 1.41 4.15 9.07
N GLN A 542 2.13 3.49 9.98
CA GLN A 542 1.97 2.06 10.25
C GLN A 542 0.52 1.75 10.68
N LYS A 543 -0.07 0.71 10.09
CA LYS A 543 -1.42 0.24 10.40
C LYS A 543 -1.39 -1.01 11.27
N THR A 544 -2.51 -1.28 11.95
CA THR A 544 -2.77 -2.61 12.50
C THR A 544 -2.81 -3.63 11.36
N VAL A 545 -2.51 -4.89 11.65
CA VAL A 545 -2.49 -5.98 10.67
C VAL A 545 -3.83 -6.10 9.94
N GLU A 546 -4.93 -6.00 10.69
CA GLU A 546 -6.31 -5.96 10.19
C GLU A 546 -6.53 -4.78 9.21
N ARG A 547 -6.21 -3.55 9.63
CA ARG A 547 -6.39 -2.36 8.77
C ARG A 547 -5.51 -2.37 7.54
N ALA A 548 -4.30 -2.94 7.64
CA ALA A 548 -3.40 -3.10 6.51
C ALA A 548 -4.00 -4.01 5.42
N TRP A 549 -4.66 -5.10 5.80
CA TRP A 549 -5.33 -6.03 4.89
C TRP A 549 -6.44 -5.35 4.08
N TYR A 550 -7.37 -4.69 4.78
CA TYR A 550 -8.47 -3.99 4.12
C TYR A 550 -8.01 -2.81 3.26
N PHE A 551 -7.06 -2.00 3.75
CA PHE A 551 -6.54 -0.87 2.98
C PHE A 551 -5.79 -1.34 1.72
N ALA A 552 -4.96 -2.39 1.83
CA ALA A 552 -4.25 -2.94 0.68
C ALA A 552 -5.23 -3.45 -0.38
N GLY A 553 -6.36 -4.06 0.02
CA GLY A 553 -7.43 -4.45 -0.89
C GLY A 553 -8.01 -3.23 -1.62
N ARG A 554 -8.50 -2.23 -0.88
CA ARG A 554 -9.09 -1.00 -1.43
C ARG A 554 -8.14 -0.27 -2.39
N ASP A 555 -6.88 -0.09 -2.00
CA ASP A 555 -5.87 0.61 -2.82
C ASP A 555 -5.46 -0.21 -4.06
N SER A 556 -5.42 -1.55 -3.98
CA SER A 556 -5.14 -2.42 -5.14
C SER A 556 -6.25 -2.35 -6.19
N TYR A 557 -7.50 -2.55 -5.77
CA TYR A 557 -8.65 -2.50 -6.68
C TYR A 557 -8.88 -1.10 -7.28
N ARG A 558 -8.55 -0.02 -6.55
CA ARG A 558 -8.57 1.35 -7.08
C ARG A 558 -7.69 1.54 -8.32
N VAL A 559 -6.53 0.90 -8.38
CA VAL A 559 -5.53 1.12 -9.44
C VAL A 559 -5.74 0.19 -10.64
N TYR A 560 -6.01 -1.10 -10.41
CA TYR A 560 -6.00 -2.10 -11.49
C TYR A 560 -7.38 -2.43 -12.04
N THR A 561 -8.42 -2.41 -11.21
CA THR A 561 -9.73 -2.94 -11.58
C THR A 561 -10.68 -1.81 -11.92
N THR A 562 -10.33 -1.12 -13.01
CA THR A 562 -11.20 -0.10 -13.59
C THR A 562 -12.39 -0.79 -14.27
N ASN A 563 -13.48 -0.98 -13.51
CA ASN A 563 -14.79 -1.50 -13.96
C ASN A 563 -14.84 -2.90 -14.61
N GLN A 564 -14.01 -3.86 -14.18
CA GLN A 564 -14.05 -5.23 -14.73
C GLN A 564 -14.40 -6.32 -13.71
N ILE A 565 -14.73 -5.94 -12.47
CA ILE A 565 -15.21 -6.87 -11.45
C ILE A 565 -16.75 -6.71 -11.33
N PRO A 566 -17.55 -7.73 -11.69
CA PRO A 566 -19.01 -7.67 -11.60
C PRO A 566 -19.58 -8.05 -10.22
N VAL A 567 -18.74 -8.15 -9.19
CA VAL A 567 -19.10 -8.63 -7.84
C VAL A 567 -18.57 -7.72 -6.74
N THR A 568 -19.25 -7.71 -5.59
CA THR A 568 -18.70 -7.12 -4.37
C THR A 568 -17.58 -8.01 -3.83
N VAL A 569 -16.42 -7.42 -3.55
CA VAL A 569 -15.29 -8.10 -2.89
C VAL A 569 -15.27 -7.72 -1.42
N LEU A 570 -15.52 -8.70 -0.56
CA LEU A 570 -15.38 -8.59 0.89
C LEU A 570 -14.10 -9.31 1.33
N PHE A 571 -13.33 -8.65 2.18
CA PHE A 571 -12.24 -9.26 2.93
C PHE A 571 -12.69 -9.47 4.38
N SER A 572 -12.12 -10.45 5.06
CA SER A 572 -12.45 -10.80 6.43
C SER A 572 -11.21 -10.99 7.30
N VAL A 573 -11.39 -10.82 8.61
CA VAL A 573 -10.38 -11.05 9.65
C VAL A 573 -11.05 -11.71 10.84
N SER A 574 -10.42 -12.74 11.39
CA SER A 574 -10.82 -13.38 12.64
C SER A 574 -9.64 -13.61 13.58
N GLY A 575 -9.89 -13.50 14.88
CA GLY A 575 -8.89 -13.69 15.93
C GLY A 575 -9.39 -13.22 17.29
N TRP A 576 -8.47 -13.07 18.24
CA TRP A 576 -8.82 -12.70 19.63
C TRP A 576 -9.01 -11.18 19.77
N PRO A 577 -9.87 -10.71 20.70
CA PRO A 577 -10.34 -9.32 20.72
C PRO A 577 -9.22 -8.28 20.83
N ASN A 578 -8.21 -8.53 21.66
CA ASN A 578 -7.11 -7.59 21.87
C ASN A 578 -6.12 -7.54 20.69
N ASN A 579 -6.03 -8.61 19.90
CA ASN A 579 -5.11 -8.67 18.75
C ASN A 579 -5.55 -7.85 17.54
N PHE A 580 -6.79 -7.36 17.48
CA PHE A 580 -7.20 -6.39 16.45
C PHE A 580 -6.44 -5.04 16.56
N ALA A 581 -5.86 -4.75 17.73
CA ALA A 581 -4.97 -3.61 17.92
C ALA A 581 -3.52 -3.87 17.46
N ASP A 582 -3.16 -5.11 17.11
CA ASP A 582 -1.77 -5.47 16.78
C ASP A 582 -1.26 -4.75 15.53
N THR A 583 -0.05 -4.21 15.65
CA THR A 583 0.82 -3.96 14.51
C THR A 583 1.84 -5.09 14.39
N VAL A 584 2.56 -5.19 13.27
CA VAL A 584 3.61 -6.22 13.13
C VAL A 584 4.84 -5.97 14.03
N THR A 585 4.89 -4.86 14.77
CA THR A 585 6.01 -4.47 15.65
C THR A 585 5.63 -4.24 17.12
N ASP A 586 4.35 -4.03 17.41
CA ASP A 586 3.79 -3.85 18.75
C ASP A 586 2.45 -4.59 18.81
N TYR A 587 2.37 -5.58 19.71
CA TYR A 587 1.33 -6.60 19.73
C TYR A 587 1.17 -7.19 21.13
N GLU A 588 -0.03 -7.71 21.44
CA GLU A 588 -0.33 -8.35 22.71
C GLU A 588 -0.36 -9.88 22.62
N THR A 589 -0.16 -10.56 23.75
CA THR A 589 -0.46 -12.00 23.83
C THR A 589 -1.98 -12.20 23.70
N PRO A 590 -2.45 -13.20 22.92
CA PRO A 590 -3.86 -13.54 22.83
C PRO A 590 -4.59 -13.69 24.17
N GLN A 591 -5.80 -13.14 24.25
CA GLN A 591 -6.78 -13.46 25.29
C GLN A 591 -7.54 -14.75 24.92
N SER A 592 -6.79 -15.83 24.79
CA SER A 592 -7.23 -17.14 24.32
C SER A 592 -7.71 -18.08 25.44
N GLY A 593 -8.06 -19.33 25.11
CA GLY A 593 -8.56 -20.35 26.04
C GLY A 593 -10.08 -20.45 26.18
N ASP A 594 -10.86 -19.54 25.59
CA ASP A 594 -12.32 -19.66 25.46
C ASP A 594 -12.75 -19.25 24.04
N PRO A 595 -13.09 -20.22 23.16
CA PRO A 595 -13.49 -19.99 21.77
C PRO A 595 -14.69 -19.04 21.59
N GLU A 596 -15.53 -18.81 22.61
CA GLU A 596 -16.63 -17.85 22.52
C GLU A 596 -16.15 -16.39 22.35
N ASN A 597 -14.89 -16.10 22.68
CA ASN A 597 -14.31 -14.76 22.53
C ASN A 597 -13.72 -14.47 21.13
N LEU A 598 -13.71 -15.44 20.20
CA LEU A 598 -13.22 -15.21 18.84
C LEU A 598 -14.11 -14.21 18.10
N ILE A 599 -13.49 -13.14 17.59
CA ILE A 599 -14.15 -12.12 16.78
C ILE A 599 -14.04 -12.50 15.31
N TYR A 600 -15.05 -12.11 14.54
CA TYR A 600 -15.04 -12.10 13.08
C TYR A 600 -15.48 -10.71 12.59
N VAL A 601 -14.74 -10.15 11.63
CA VAL A 601 -15.03 -8.86 10.98
C VAL A 601 -14.94 -9.06 9.47
N GLU A 602 -15.89 -8.46 8.73
CA GLU A 602 -15.83 -8.29 7.29
C GLU A 602 -15.74 -6.79 6.95
N GLN A 603 -14.98 -6.46 5.90
CA GLN A 603 -15.05 -5.14 5.25
C GLN A 603 -15.08 -5.29 3.74
N GLN A 604 -15.91 -4.47 3.10
CA GLN A 604 -15.90 -4.31 1.66
C GLN A 604 -14.62 -3.59 1.20
N VAL A 605 -13.94 -4.21 0.24
CA VAL A 605 -12.72 -3.67 -0.40
C VAL A 605 -12.94 -3.31 -1.87
N TYR A 606 -13.97 -3.87 -2.51
CA TYR A 606 -14.46 -3.42 -3.81
C TYR A 606 -15.98 -3.66 -3.95
N PRO A 607 -16.73 -2.78 -4.64
CA PRO A 607 -16.34 -1.40 -4.93
C PRO A 607 -16.13 -0.62 -3.61
N PRO A 608 -15.47 0.54 -3.62
CA PRO A 608 -15.48 1.45 -2.47
C PRO A 608 -16.91 1.73 -2.02
N VAL A 609 -17.17 1.57 -0.72
CA VAL A 609 -18.42 2.02 -0.09
C VAL A 609 -18.31 3.52 0.13
N GLU A 610 -19.33 4.30 -0.27
CA GLU A 610 -19.47 5.67 0.24
C GLU A 610 -19.72 5.63 1.75
N ILE A 611 -18.89 6.29 2.56
CA ILE A 611 -19.31 6.63 3.92
C ILE A 611 -20.31 7.80 3.78
N PRO A 612 -21.54 7.67 4.30
CA PRO A 612 -22.62 8.65 4.12
C PRO A 612 -22.43 9.97 4.88
#